data_AF-A0A4Q5RRF0-F1
#
_entry.id   AF-A0A4Q5RRF0-F1
#
_cell.length_a   1.000
_cell.length_b   1.000
_cell.length_c   1.000
_cell.angle_alpha   90.00
_cell.angle_beta   90.00
_cell.angle_gamma   90.00
#
_symmetry.space_group_name_H-M   'P 1'
#
loop_
_entity.id
_entity.type
_entity.pdbx_description
1 polymer ?
#
loop_
_entity_poly.entity_id
_entity_poly.type
_entity_poly.pdbx_seq_one_letter_code
_entity_poly.pdbx_strand_id
1 'polypeptide(L)' 'MLKIHVVSETAFVAKGQGVHTAFIEQVELLREKPDVQIVINQEGWGDLMHSHTYGPYYFWKGRRYKGRRIHTAHVIP' A
#
# COMPACT_ATOMS: atom_id res chain seq x y z
N MET A 1 1.50 15.22 -10.75
CA MET A 1 1.91 13.82 -10.61
C MET A 1 1.49 13.37 -9.22
N LEU A 2 0.57 12.40 -9.13
CA LEU A 2 0.00 11.95 -7.86
C LEU A 2 0.97 10.99 -7.18
N LYS A 3 1.32 11.23 -5.92
CA LYS A 3 2.21 10.34 -5.16
C LYS A 3 1.42 9.41 -4.25
N ILE A 4 1.46 8.11 -4.56
CA ILE A 4 0.79 7.06 -3.80
C ILE A 4 1.81 6.32 -2.95
N HIS A 5 1.57 6.24 -1.64
CA HIS A 5 2.34 5.34 -0.80
C HIS A 5 1.55 4.06 -0.56
N VAL A 6 2.00 2.98 -1.19
CA VAL A 6 1.41 1.66 -1.05
C VAL A 6 2.04 0.94 0.14
N VAL A 7 1.20 0.40 1.02
CA VAL A 7 1.60 -0.22 2.27
C VAL A 7 1.00 -1.62 2.41
N SER A 8 1.84 -2.62 2.68
CA SER A 8 1.42 -4.00 2.93
C SER A 8 2.42 -4.75 3.80
N GLU A 9 1.98 -5.22 4.96
CA GLU A 9 2.85 -6.01 5.87
C GLU A 9 3.14 -7.41 5.35
N THR A 10 2.34 -7.90 4.40
CA THR A 10 2.60 -9.21 3.77
C THR A 10 3.97 -9.26 3.10
N ALA A 11 4.51 -8.13 2.65
CA ALA A 11 5.85 -8.02 2.10
C ALA A 11 6.96 -8.37 3.11
N PHE A 12 6.68 -8.24 4.41
CA PHE A 12 7.61 -8.53 5.49
C PHE A 12 7.47 -9.95 6.04
N VAL A 13 6.24 -10.39 6.34
CA VAL A 13 6.03 -11.54 7.25
C VAL A 13 5.22 -12.69 6.67
N ALA A 14 4.59 -12.53 5.50
CA ALA A 14 3.58 -13.51 5.10
C ALA A 14 3.49 -13.77 3.60
N LYS A 15 4.52 -13.46 2.80
CA LYS A 15 4.54 -13.70 1.34
C LYS A 15 3.88 -15.04 0.92
N GLY A 16 3.01 -15.00 -0.08
CA GLY A 16 2.34 -16.20 -0.64
C GLY A 16 0.84 -16.33 -0.37
N GLN A 17 0.24 -15.55 0.54
CA GLN A 17 -1.23 -15.43 0.62
C GLN A 17 -1.81 -14.52 -0.46
N GLY A 18 -3.10 -14.71 -0.78
CA GLY A 18 -3.82 -13.92 -1.80
C GLY A 18 -3.75 -12.40 -1.62
N VAL A 19 -3.70 -11.91 -0.36
CA VAL A 19 -3.51 -10.49 -0.05
C VAL A 19 -2.19 -9.94 -0.61
N HIS A 20 -1.11 -10.74 -0.58
CA HIS A 20 0.18 -10.33 -1.14
C HIS A 20 0.17 -10.34 -2.65
N THR A 21 -0.44 -11.35 -3.27
CA THR A 21 -0.61 -11.39 -4.73
C THR A 21 -1.36 -10.14 -5.21
N ALA A 22 -2.51 -9.84 -4.60
CA ALA A 22 -3.28 -8.65 -4.93
C ALA A 22 -2.51 -7.33 -4.67
N PHE A 23 -1.66 -7.29 -3.64
CA PHE A 23 -0.76 -6.16 -3.41
C PHE A 23 0.29 -6.00 -4.52
N ILE A 24 0.93 -7.08 -4.96
CA ILE A 24 1.95 -7.03 -6.02
C ILE A 24 1.32 -6.64 -7.35
N GLU A 25 0.22 -7.28 -7.76
CA GLU A 25 -0.48 -6.97 -9.00
C GLU A 25 -0.93 -5.50 -9.03
N GLN A 26 -1.47 -4.99 -7.92
CA GLN A 26 -1.88 -3.60 -7.80
C GLN A 26 -0.70 -2.62 -7.93
N VAL A 27 0.46 -2.96 -7.33
CA VAL A 27 1.69 -2.18 -7.46
C VAL A 27 2.19 -2.16 -8.91
N GLU A 28 2.16 -3.30 -9.61
CA GLU A 28 2.56 -3.40 -11.01
C GLU A 28 1.67 -2.55 -11.92
N LEU A 29 0.35 -2.62 -11.74
CA LEU A 29 -0.61 -1.79 -12.46
C LEU A 29 -0.39 -0.27 -12.23
N LEU A 30 0.01 0.14 -11.02
CA LEU A 30 0.33 1.54 -10.77
C LEU A 30 1.64 1.99 -11.44
N ARG A 31 2.62 1.10 -11.61
CA ARG A 31 3.89 1.44 -12.29
C ARG A 31 3.69 1.76 -13.77
N GLU A 32 2.65 1.22 -14.38
CA GLU A 32 2.30 1.49 -15.77
C GLU A 32 1.66 2.88 -15.98
N LYS A 33 1.28 3.57 -14.90
CA LYS A 33 0.64 4.89 -14.98
C LYS A 33 1.66 6.01 -14.98
N PRO A 34 1.83 6.78 -16.08
CA PRO A 34 2.85 7.81 -16.19
C PRO A 34 2.59 9.03 -15.29
N ASP A 35 1.36 9.20 -14.81
CA ASP A 35 0.91 10.31 -13.97
C ASP A 35 0.95 9.98 -12.46
N VAL A 36 1.40 8.77 -12.11
CA VAL A 36 1.49 8.28 -10.73
C VAL A 36 2.94 7.99 -10.34
N GLN A 37 3.33 8.49 -9.18
CA GLN A 37 4.57 8.10 -8.51
C GLN A 37 4.22 7.19 -7.35
N ILE A 38 4.91 6.06 -7.20
CA ILE A 38 4.70 5.13 -6.10
C ILE A 38 5.87 5.10 -5.10
N VAL A 39 5.53 4.97 -3.83
CA VAL A 39 6.45 4.61 -2.73
C VAL A 39 5.90 3.34 -2.10
N ILE A 40 6.72 2.32 -1.90
CA ILE A 40 6.26 1.01 -1.43
C ILE A 40 6.95 0.68 -0.11
N ASN A 41 6.21 0.59 1.00
CA ASN A 41 6.73 0.15 2.31
C ASN A 41 8.04 0.83 2.77
N GLN A 42 8.35 2.03 2.27
CA GLN A 42 9.60 2.73 2.52
C GLN A 42 9.41 3.92 3.47
N GLU A 43 10.51 4.59 3.77
CA GLU A 43 10.43 5.94 4.32
C GLU A 43 9.79 6.91 3.32
N GLY A 44 9.25 8.01 3.86
CA GLY A 44 8.55 9.02 3.07
C GLY A 44 7.03 8.94 3.12
N TRP A 45 6.43 9.90 2.44
CA TRP A 45 4.99 10.18 2.42
C TRP A 45 4.52 10.38 0.97
N GLY A 46 3.21 10.26 0.77
CA GLY A 46 2.52 10.54 -0.48
C GLY A 46 1.27 11.37 -0.23
N ASP A 47 0.63 11.82 -1.29
CA ASP A 47 -0.65 12.54 -1.24
C ASP A 47 -1.77 11.64 -0.70
N LEU A 48 -1.63 10.32 -0.94
CA LEU A 48 -2.46 9.29 -0.34
C LEU A 48 -1.64 8.08 0.12
N MET A 49 -2.14 7.42 1.16
CA MET A 49 -1.69 6.11 1.63
C MET A 49 -2.72 5.07 1.20
N HIS A 50 -2.29 4.05 0.47
CA HIS A 50 -3.13 2.91 0.08
C HIS A 50 -2.59 1.66 0.75
N SER A 51 -3.38 1.05 1.64
CA SER A 51 -2.95 -0.10 2.42
C SER A 51 -3.74 -1.36 2.13
N HIS A 52 -3.01 -2.47 1.99
CA HIS A 52 -3.54 -3.83 1.78
C HIS A 52 -3.55 -4.67 3.07
N THR A 53 -3.04 -4.13 4.18
CA THR A 53 -3.08 -4.76 5.51
C THR A 53 -3.47 -3.74 6.57
N TYR A 54 -3.91 -4.18 7.74
CA TYR A 54 -4.31 -3.31 8.86
C TYR A 54 -3.55 -3.61 10.17
N GLY A 55 -2.28 -4.02 10.10
CA GLY A 55 -1.47 -4.33 11.27
C GLY A 55 -0.65 -3.16 11.84
N PRO A 56 0.31 -3.45 12.72
CA PRO A 56 1.12 -2.45 13.41
C PRO A 56 1.79 -1.41 12.49
N TYR A 57 2.32 -1.82 11.33
CA TYR A 57 2.97 -0.91 10.38
C TYR A 57 1.97 0.06 9.77
N TYR A 58 0.76 -0.41 9.43
CA TYR A 58 -0.33 0.44 8.93
C TYR A 58 -0.68 1.54 9.95
N PHE A 59 -0.91 1.17 11.21
CA PHE A 59 -1.26 2.15 12.25
C PHE A 59 -0.08 3.08 12.56
N TRP A 60 1.15 2.54 12.62
CA TRP A 60 2.33 3.32 12.94
C TRP A 60 2.63 4.37 11.86
N LYS A 61 2.57 3.99 10.59
CA LYS A 61 2.74 4.92 9.48
C LYS A 61 1.55 5.86 9.36
N GLY A 62 0.33 5.33 9.46
CA GLY A 62 -0.93 6.05 9.30
C GLY A 62 -1.13 7.21 10.27
N ARG A 63 -0.56 7.17 11.48
CA ARG A 63 -0.70 8.27 12.46
C ARG A 63 -0.08 9.60 11.98
N ARG A 64 0.93 9.53 11.11
CA ARG A 64 1.67 10.70 10.61
C ARG A 64 1.24 11.07 9.18
N TYR A 65 0.29 10.33 8.59
CA TYR A 65 -0.24 10.60 7.26
C TYR A 65 -1.23 11.76 7.31
N LYS A 66 -0.87 12.89 6.68
CA LYS A 66 -1.74 14.07 6.54
C LYS A 66 -2.68 14.00 5.32
N GLY A 67 -2.37 13.11 4.37
CA GLY A 67 -3.12 12.91 3.14
C GLY A 67 -4.32 11.97 3.28
N ARG A 68 -4.94 11.59 2.15
CA ARG A 68 -6.03 10.61 2.13
C ARG A 68 -5.51 9.22 2.50
N ARG A 69 -6.36 8.43 3.14
CA ARG A 69 -6.05 7.04 3.53
C ARG A 69 -7.09 6.12 2.92
N ILE A 70 -6.64 5.13 2.18
CA ILE A 70 -7.45 4.08 1.57
C ILE A 70 -6.98 2.76 2.14
N HIS A 71 -7.89 1.99 2.73
CA HIS A 71 -7.61 0.64 3.18
C HIS A 71 -8.47 -0.32 2.36
N THR A 72 -7.82 -1.27 1.71
CA THR A 72 -8.48 -2.33 0.93
C THR A 72 -8.43 -3.62 1.72
N ALA A 73 -9.60 -4.06 2.15
CA ALA A 73 -9.79 -5.40 2.72
C ALA A 73 -9.96 -6.40 1.57
N HIS A 74 -9.13 -7.43 1.57
CA HIS A 74 -9.23 -8.54 0.65
C HIS A 74 -10.06 -9.62 1.31
N VAL A 75 -11.23 -9.91 0.74
CA VAL A 75 -12.11 -10.99 1.24
C VAL A 75 -12.02 -12.12 0.23
N ILE A 76 -11.60 -13.28 0.69
CA ILE A 76 -11.78 -14.53 -0.04
C ILE A 76 -13.18 -15.04 0.34
N PRO A 77 -14.03 -15.49 -0.60
CA PRO A 77 -15.20 -16.29 -0.23
C PRO A 77 -14.81 -17.53 0.59
#